data_AF-A0A5E8CIM0-F1
#
_entry.id   AF-A0A5E8CIM0-F1
#
_cell.length_a   1.000
_cell.length_b   1.000
_cell.length_c   1.000
_cell.angle_alpha   90.00
_cell.angle_beta   90.00
_cell.angle_gamma   90.00
#
_symmetry.space_group_name_H-M   'P 1'
#
loop_
_entity.id
_entity.type
_entity.pdbx_description
1 polymer ?
#
loop_
_entity_poly.entity_id
_entity_poly.type
_entity_poly.pdbx_seq_one_letter_code
_entity_poly.pdbx_strand_id
1 'polypeptide(L)'
;MMFKLPLIYYINMEKSKNRLDHMEKNLNKYGLNYKRINAIDGLNRTEIINYLLDSNIIKLIEHNKSILNGKTRDHRTKEIACILSHLKAIKTAYDDNLEYVIITEDDVNFDDFLKKESEFLDAIRNLPRDWDIVQITSTNQKVIKELGQKYKRRIDFIPRVHHNDYKKWKTDGFWSNGAYLLNRKGMEKIVKNEFKDNIVNLEDTTNIFEADHYIYKHLNAYTLTGIFITLKLFQSTIGEKHMFEAIDSNLFSFF
;
A
#
# COMPACT_ATOMS: atom_id res chain seq x y z
N MET A 1 -9.06 -9.12 23.65
CA MET A 1 -9.96 -8.30 22.80
C MET A 1 -9.89 -8.88 21.38
N MET A 2 -11.03 -9.15 20.74
CA MET A 2 -11.05 -9.75 19.40
C MET A 2 -10.59 -8.70 18.37
N PHE A 3 -9.51 -8.98 17.63
CA PHE A 3 -9.08 -8.14 16.51
C PHE A 3 -10.20 -8.11 15.47
N LYS A 4 -10.82 -6.93 15.31
CA LYS A 4 -11.83 -6.66 14.28
C LYS A 4 -11.15 -6.04 13.08
N LEU A 5 -11.81 -6.07 11.93
CA LEU A 5 -11.27 -5.48 10.73
C LEU A 5 -10.98 -3.97 10.92
N PRO A 6 -9.76 -3.50 10.61
CA PRO A 6 -9.41 -2.08 10.70
C PRO A 6 -10.19 -1.22 9.70
N LEU A 7 -10.24 0.09 9.97
CA LEU A 7 -10.75 1.07 9.02
C LEU A 7 -9.88 1.07 7.75
N ILE A 8 -10.52 1.16 6.57
CA ILE A 8 -9.83 1.18 5.29
C ILE A 8 -9.67 2.62 4.81
N TYR A 9 -8.44 3.04 4.55
CA TYR A 9 -8.14 4.28 3.86
C TYR A 9 -7.78 3.97 2.42
N TYR A 10 -8.55 4.46 1.46
CA TYR A 10 -8.19 4.31 0.05
C TYR A 10 -7.76 5.64 -0.54
N ILE A 11 -6.66 5.59 -1.29
CA ILE A 11 -6.07 6.72 -1.98
C ILE A 11 -6.66 6.77 -3.39
N ASN A 12 -7.29 7.90 -3.72
CA ASN A 12 -7.93 8.10 -5.01
C ASN A 12 -7.74 9.56 -5.45
N MET A 13 -7.40 9.76 -6.72
CA MET A 13 -7.33 11.11 -7.31
C MET A 13 -8.72 11.71 -7.48
N GLU A 14 -8.86 13.01 -7.24
CA GLU A 14 -10.15 13.72 -7.37
C GLU A 14 -10.80 13.58 -8.75
N LYS A 15 -9.98 13.58 -9.80
CA LYS A 15 -10.40 13.41 -11.19
C LYS A 15 -10.79 11.96 -11.57
N SER A 16 -10.43 10.96 -10.76
CA SER A 16 -10.64 9.54 -11.06
C SER A 16 -12.00 9.03 -10.56
N LYS A 17 -13.09 9.61 -11.08
CA LYS A 17 -14.47 9.29 -10.67
C LYS A 17 -14.86 7.83 -10.89
N ASN A 18 -14.49 7.23 -12.03
CA ASN A 18 -14.77 5.82 -12.29
C ASN A 18 -14.11 4.86 -11.29
N ARG A 19 -12.89 5.18 -10.82
CA ARG A 19 -12.21 4.40 -9.78
C ARG A 19 -12.84 4.60 -8.41
N LEU A 20 -13.27 5.83 -8.11
CA LEU A 20 -14.04 6.13 -6.90
C LEU A 20 -15.33 5.30 -6.84
N ASP A 21 -16.14 5.34 -7.91
CA ASP A 21 -17.40 4.59 -7.98
C ASP A 21 -17.16 3.09 -7.84
N HIS A 22 -16.08 2.58 -8.44
CA HIS A 22 -15.70 1.18 -8.29
C HIS A 22 -15.36 0.82 -6.84
N MET A 23 -14.46 1.60 -6.21
CA MET A 23 -13.99 1.34 -4.86
C MET A 23 -15.14 1.41 -3.86
N GLU A 24 -15.94 2.47 -3.91
CA GLU A 24 -17.07 2.64 -2.99
C GLU A 24 -18.13 1.56 -3.22
N LYS A 25 -18.43 1.17 -4.47
CA LYS A 25 -19.34 0.04 -4.72
C LYS A 25 -18.79 -1.26 -4.14
N ASN A 26 -17.50 -1.54 -4.28
CA ASN A 26 -16.89 -2.77 -3.79
C ASN A 26 -16.84 -2.80 -2.25
N LEU A 27 -16.41 -1.71 -1.61
CA LEU A 27 -16.37 -1.58 -0.15
C LEU A 27 -17.78 -1.66 0.47
N ASN A 28 -18.77 -0.96 -0.11
CA ASN A 28 -20.16 -0.98 0.36
C ASN A 28 -20.81 -2.36 0.18
N LYS A 29 -20.55 -3.05 -0.93
CA LYS A 29 -21.01 -4.42 -1.16
C LYS A 29 -20.61 -5.36 -0.02
N TYR A 30 -19.48 -5.09 0.62
CA TYR A 30 -18.91 -5.90 1.69
C TYR A 30 -19.10 -5.30 3.10
N GLY A 31 -19.85 -4.20 3.23
CA GLY A 31 -20.12 -3.56 4.52
C GLY A 31 -18.84 -3.09 5.24
N LEU A 32 -17.79 -2.77 4.48
CA LEU A 32 -16.49 -2.37 5.03
C LEU A 32 -16.52 -0.89 5.40
N ASN A 33 -15.98 -0.55 6.57
CA ASN A 33 -15.81 0.86 6.94
C ASN A 33 -14.60 1.44 6.21
N TYR A 34 -14.76 2.62 5.64
CA TYR A 34 -13.69 3.27 4.91
C TYR A 34 -13.68 4.80 5.02
N LYS A 35 -12.55 5.39 4.66
CA LYS A 35 -12.36 6.83 4.45
C LYS A 35 -11.54 7.04 3.18
N ARG A 36 -11.99 7.98 2.35
CA ARG A 36 -11.25 8.37 1.14
C ARG A 36 -10.14 9.35 1.50
N ILE A 37 -8.95 9.14 0.95
CA ILE A 37 -7.85 10.10 0.99
C ILE A 37 -7.63 10.61 -0.44
N ASN A 38 -7.77 11.92 -0.64
CA ASN A 38 -7.45 12.54 -1.92
C ASN A 38 -5.94 12.43 -2.18
N ALA A 39 -5.59 11.74 -3.26
CA ALA A 39 -4.22 11.63 -3.76
C ALA A 39 -3.71 12.98 -4.27
N ILE A 40 -2.40 13.17 -4.19
CA ILE A 40 -1.69 14.31 -4.78
C ILE A 40 -1.48 14.02 -6.27
N ASP A 41 -1.78 14.99 -7.14
CA ASP A 41 -1.62 14.80 -8.58
C ASP A 41 -0.15 14.96 -9.00
N GLY A 42 0.46 13.86 -9.47
CA GLY A 42 1.83 13.83 -9.97
C GLY A 42 2.12 14.72 -11.18
N LEU A 43 1.07 15.19 -11.87
CA LEU A 43 1.17 16.17 -12.96
C LEU A 43 1.03 17.62 -12.46
N ASN A 44 0.53 17.83 -11.24
CA ASN A 44 0.33 19.13 -10.63
C ASN A 44 1.50 19.48 -9.69
N ARG A 45 2.55 20.09 -10.25
CA ARG A 45 3.75 20.48 -9.48
C ARG A 45 3.42 21.46 -8.35
N THR A 46 2.49 22.38 -8.57
CA THR A 46 2.08 23.35 -7.55
C THR A 46 1.47 22.64 -6.35
N GLU A 47 0.63 21.63 -6.58
CA GLU A 47 0.05 20.83 -5.50
C GLU A 47 1.13 20.07 -4.72
N ILE A 48 2.09 19.45 -5.41
CA ILE A 48 3.24 18.79 -4.76
C ILE A 48 4.01 19.80 -3.89
N ILE A 49 4.36 20.96 -4.44
CA ILE A 49 5.13 21.99 -3.74
C ILE A 49 4.36 22.50 -2.51
N ASN A 50 3.09 22.83 -2.67
CA ASN A 50 2.25 23.31 -1.58
C ASN A 50 2.17 22.25 -0.47
N TYR A 51 1.93 20.98 -0.83
CA TYR A 51 1.87 19.91 0.15
C TYR A 51 3.21 19.74 0.91
N LEU A 52 4.34 19.83 0.20
CA LEU A 52 5.67 19.75 0.82
C LEU A 52 5.89 20.90 1.81
N LEU A 53 5.51 22.12 1.44
CA LEU A 53 5.63 23.30 2.30
C LEU A 53 4.71 23.20 3.52
N ASP A 54 3.43 22.90 3.31
CA ASP A 54 2.42 22.79 4.37
C ASP A 54 2.75 21.65 5.35
N SER A 55 3.34 20.58 4.85
CA SER A 55 3.73 19.41 5.66
C SER A 55 5.13 19.55 6.28
N ASN A 56 5.83 20.65 6.04
CA ASN A 56 7.24 20.87 6.43
C ASN A 56 8.21 19.78 5.93
N ILE A 57 7.93 19.20 4.77
CA ILE A 57 8.72 18.16 4.10
C ILE A 57 9.79 18.83 3.20
N ILE A 58 10.66 19.64 3.80
CA ILE A 58 11.50 20.61 3.06
C ILE A 58 12.68 19.94 2.34
N LYS A 59 13.29 18.88 2.87
CA LYS A 59 14.48 18.27 2.25
C LYS A 59 14.24 17.54 0.93
N LEU A 60 12.98 17.22 0.60
CA LEU A 60 12.62 16.72 -0.72
C LEU A 60 12.93 17.75 -1.83
N ILE A 61 12.93 19.04 -1.47
CA ILE A 61 13.14 20.21 -2.33
C ILE A 61 14.63 20.41 -2.68
N GLU A 62 15.54 20.24 -1.72
CA GLU A 62 16.96 20.58 -1.89
C GLU A 62 17.66 19.62 -2.86
N HIS A 63 17.36 18.32 -2.77
CA HIS A 63 17.94 17.28 -3.62
C HIS A 63 17.22 17.18 -4.99
N ASN A 64 15.97 17.66 -5.07
CA ASN A 64 15.19 17.67 -6.30
C ASN A 64 14.88 19.09 -6.78
N LYS A 65 15.84 20.03 -6.71
CA LYS A 65 15.70 21.38 -7.30
C LYS A 65 15.24 21.37 -8.76
N SER A 66 15.50 20.28 -9.50
CA SER A 66 14.96 20.11 -10.85
C SER A 66 13.42 20.04 -10.89
N ILE A 67 12.76 19.61 -9.81
CA ILE A 67 11.29 19.50 -9.72
C ILE A 67 10.69 20.89 -9.62
N LEU A 68 11.26 21.72 -8.75
CA LEU A 68 10.92 23.14 -8.64
C LEU A 68 11.19 23.90 -9.94
N ASN A 69 12.30 23.60 -10.61
CA ASN A 69 12.72 24.31 -11.82
C ASN A 69 12.06 23.79 -13.10
N GLY A 70 11.08 22.89 -13.02
CA GLY A 70 10.37 22.33 -14.18
C GLY A 70 11.21 21.41 -15.08
N LYS A 71 12.44 21.07 -14.69
CA LYS A 71 13.41 20.28 -15.48
C LYS A 71 13.29 18.77 -15.26
N THR A 72 12.32 18.31 -14.48
CA THR A 72 12.21 16.89 -14.10
C THR A 72 11.22 16.16 -14.97
N ARG A 73 11.56 14.95 -15.40
CA ARG A 73 10.66 14.04 -16.12
C ARG A 73 9.39 13.75 -15.30
N ASP A 74 8.24 13.70 -15.95
CA ASP A 74 6.93 13.46 -15.33
C ASP A 74 6.87 12.18 -14.50
N HIS A 75 7.66 11.17 -14.84
CA HIS A 75 7.74 9.94 -14.06
C HIS A 75 8.20 10.19 -12.61
N ARG A 76 9.17 11.08 -12.40
CA ARG A 76 9.69 11.34 -11.04
C ARG A 76 8.70 12.12 -10.19
N THR A 77 7.95 13.05 -10.79
CA THR A 77 6.92 13.80 -10.06
C THR A 77 5.73 12.90 -9.71
N LYS A 78 5.41 11.93 -10.55
CA LYS A 78 4.40 10.89 -10.27
C LYS A 78 4.78 10.01 -9.08
N GLU A 79 6.02 9.50 -9.04
CA GLU A 79 6.46 8.69 -7.89
C GLU A 79 6.48 9.48 -6.59
N ILE A 80 6.94 10.73 -6.64
CA ILE A 80 6.91 11.61 -5.46
C ILE A 80 5.48 11.86 -4.99
N ALA A 81 4.57 12.14 -5.91
CA ALA A 81 3.16 12.31 -5.56
C ALA A 81 2.54 11.03 -5.00
N CYS A 82 2.95 9.85 -5.49
CA CYS A 82 2.56 8.57 -4.90
C CYS A 82 3.04 8.44 -3.45
N ILE A 83 4.34 8.64 -3.19
CA ILE A 83 4.92 8.62 -1.84
C ILE A 83 4.19 9.61 -0.92
N LEU A 84 4.02 10.86 -1.35
CA LEU A 84 3.37 11.90 -0.56
C LEU A 84 1.89 11.57 -0.29
N SER A 85 1.19 10.92 -1.23
CA SER A 85 -0.20 10.49 -1.04
C SER A 85 -0.32 9.41 0.04
N HIS A 86 0.63 8.47 0.09
CA HIS A 86 0.67 7.48 1.15
C HIS A 86 1.08 8.10 2.50
N LEU A 87 2.09 8.99 2.52
CA LEU A 87 2.46 9.72 3.74
C LEU A 87 1.27 10.54 4.30
N LYS A 88 0.48 11.17 3.42
CA LYS A 88 -0.76 11.85 3.76
C LYS A 88 -1.76 10.91 4.42
N ALA A 89 -2.00 9.74 3.84
CA ALA A 89 -2.92 8.74 4.38
C ALA A 89 -2.47 8.24 5.77
N ILE A 90 -1.17 7.93 5.92
CA ILE A 90 -0.57 7.44 7.17
C ILE A 90 -0.67 8.50 8.26
N LYS A 91 -0.28 9.75 7.96
CA LYS A 91 -0.40 10.85 8.91
C LYS A 91 -1.85 11.11 9.31
N THR A 92 -2.77 11.08 8.35
CA THR A 92 -4.22 11.22 8.65
C THR A 92 -4.70 10.13 9.59
N ALA A 93 -4.32 8.87 9.36
CA ALA A 93 -4.72 7.76 10.22
C ALA A 93 -4.12 7.86 11.63
N TYR A 94 -2.89 8.37 11.73
CA TYR A 94 -2.25 8.66 13.01
C TYR A 94 -2.96 9.79 13.76
N ASP A 95 -3.30 10.88 13.08
CA ASP A 95 -3.98 12.04 13.66
C ASP A 95 -5.43 11.69 14.06
N ASP A 96 -6.10 10.82 13.30
CA ASP A 96 -7.42 10.23 13.61
C ASP A 96 -7.37 9.24 14.81
N ASN A 97 -6.21 9.10 15.47
CA ASN A 97 -5.99 8.23 16.63
C ASN A 97 -6.30 6.74 16.39
N LEU A 98 -6.07 6.24 15.18
CA LEU A 98 -6.29 4.83 14.86
C LEU A 98 -5.20 3.95 15.47
N GLU A 99 -5.60 2.78 15.99
CA GLU A 99 -4.68 1.75 16.45
C GLU A 99 -4.19 0.87 15.29
N TYR A 100 -5.06 0.63 14.32
CA TYR A 100 -4.77 -0.13 13.10
C TYR A 100 -5.47 0.53 11.90
N VAL A 101 -4.83 0.48 10.73
CA VAL A 101 -5.42 0.97 9.48
C VAL A 101 -4.98 0.10 8.31
N ILE A 102 -5.90 -0.20 7.39
CA ILE A 102 -5.56 -0.74 6.08
C ILE A 102 -5.49 0.44 5.12
N ILE A 103 -4.35 0.67 4.47
CA ILE A 103 -4.21 1.66 3.42
C ILE A 103 -4.14 0.95 2.08
N THR A 104 -4.87 1.45 1.08
CA THR A 104 -4.97 0.88 -0.26
C THR A 104 -4.95 1.96 -1.34
N GLU A 105 -4.54 1.59 -2.55
CA GLU A 105 -4.84 2.35 -3.77
C GLU A 105 -6.27 2.07 -4.26
N ASP A 106 -6.71 2.80 -5.29
CA ASP A 106 -8.07 2.72 -5.86
C ASP A 106 -8.20 1.74 -7.05
N ASP A 107 -7.18 0.92 -7.30
CA ASP A 107 -7.18 -0.19 -8.25
C ASP A 107 -7.04 -1.56 -7.60
N VAL A 108 -7.56 -1.71 -6.39
CA VAL A 108 -7.73 -3.01 -5.75
C VAL A 108 -9.15 -3.51 -5.84
N ASN A 109 -9.33 -4.79 -5.53
CA ASN A 109 -10.60 -5.46 -5.42
C ASN A 109 -10.66 -6.25 -4.09
N PHE A 110 -11.75 -6.09 -3.35
CA PHE A 110 -12.03 -6.81 -2.11
C PHE A 110 -12.92 -8.03 -2.33
N ASP A 111 -13.10 -8.48 -3.58
CA ASP A 111 -14.08 -9.53 -3.88
C ASP A 111 -13.85 -10.84 -3.12
N ASP A 112 -12.59 -11.19 -2.86
CA ASP A 112 -12.15 -12.37 -2.10
C ASP A 112 -12.03 -12.13 -0.60
N PHE A 113 -12.15 -10.87 -0.15
CA PHE A 113 -11.82 -10.48 1.21
C PHE A 113 -12.77 -11.11 2.24
N LEU A 114 -14.10 -11.01 2.04
CA LEU A 114 -15.06 -11.61 2.98
C LEU A 114 -14.96 -13.13 3.06
N LYS A 115 -14.68 -13.81 1.94
CA LYS A 115 -14.53 -15.28 1.94
C LYS A 115 -13.36 -15.74 2.78
N LYS A 116 -12.37 -14.86 2.97
CA LYS A 116 -11.11 -15.13 3.66
C LYS A 116 -10.92 -14.23 4.89
N GLU A 117 -11.98 -13.61 5.42
CA GLU A 117 -11.86 -12.68 6.55
C GLU A 117 -11.29 -13.40 7.79
N SER A 118 -11.80 -14.59 8.10
CA SER A 118 -11.29 -15.40 9.22
C SER A 118 -9.81 -15.76 9.04
N GLU A 119 -9.42 -16.18 7.84
CA GLU A 119 -8.04 -16.50 7.46
C GLU A 119 -7.13 -15.27 7.56
N PHE A 120 -7.62 -14.11 7.12
CA PHE A 120 -6.91 -12.84 7.23
C PHE A 120 -6.68 -12.49 8.70
N LEU A 121 -7.72 -12.52 9.52
CA LEU A 121 -7.62 -12.21 10.95
C LEU A 121 -6.70 -13.20 11.68
N ASP A 122 -6.73 -14.48 11.32
CA ASP A 122 -5.83 -15.50 11.88
C ASP A 122 -4.37 -15.25 11.46
N ALA A 123 -4.13 -14.91 10.18
CA ALA A 123 -2.80 -14.55 9.69
C ALA A 123 -2.23 -13.34 10.44
N ILE A 124 -3.04 -12.30 10.69
CA ILE A 124 -2.63 -11.13 11.47
C ILE A 124 -2.32 -11.50 12.93
N ARG A 125 -3.11 -12.38 13.56
CA ARG A 125 -2.86 -12.85 14.94
C ARG A 125 -1.54 -13.60 15.09
N ASN A 126 -1.10 -14.28 14.03
CA ASN A 126 0.13 -15.07 14.02
C ASN A 126 1.39 -14.24 13.74
N LEU A 127 1.26 -12.95 13.39
CA LEU A 127 2.39 -12.09 13.08
C LEU A 127 3.37 -11.95 14.27
N PRO A 128 4.67 -11.73 14.01
CA PRO A 128 5.65 -11.49 15.07
C PRO A 128 5.31 -10.23 15.85
N ARG A 129 5.44 -10.26 17.18
CA ARG A 129 5.00 -9.16 18.07
C ARG A 129 5.65 -7.79 17.77
N ASP A 130 6.74 -7.77 17.02
CA ASP A 130 7.49 -6.57 16.64
C ASP A 130 7.05 -5.96 15.30
N TRP A 131 6.06 -6.52 14.60
CA TRP A 131 5.58 -6.00 13.32
C TRP A 131 5.14 -4.53 13.43
N ASP A 132 5.40 -3.75 12.36
CA ASP A 132 4.95 -2.36 12.24
C ASP A 132 4.02 -2.21 11.02
N ILE A 133 4.39 -2.83 9.90
CA ILE A 133 3.66 -2.81 8.62
C ILE A 133 3.58 -4.22 8.03
N VAL A 134 2.46 -4.50 7.36
CA VAL A 134 2.19 -5.78 6.72
C VAL A 134 1.68 -5.54 5.31
N GLN A 135 2.42 -6.00 4.30
CA GLN A 135 1.98 -6.03 2.92
C GLN A 135 0.85 -7.05 2.74
N ILE A 136 -0.28 -6.64 2.17
CA ILE A 136 -1.47 -7.49 1.95
C ILE A 136 -1.64 -7.82 0.46
N THR A 137 -1.02 -7.03 -0.42
CA THR A 137 -1.12 -7.17 -1.88
C THR A 137 0.27 -7.22 -2.49
N SER A 138 0.46 -7.99 -3.57
CA SER A 138 1.71 -8.05 -4.33
C SER A 138 1.38 -8.06 -5.83
N THR A 139 2.16 -7.36 -6.64
CA THR A 139 2.09 -7.45 -8.12
C THR A 139 3.03 -8.53 -8.66
N ASN A 140 4.01 -8.96 -7.87
CA ASN A 140 5.01 -9.91 -8.34
C ASN A 140 4.39 -11.30 -8.51
N GLN A 141 4.23 -11.72 -9.77
CA GLN A 141 3.66 -13.01 -10.12
C GLN A 141 4.46 -14.21 -9.58
N LYS A 142 5.79 -14.10 -9.47
CA LYS A 142 6.61 -15.17 -8.87
C LYS A 142 6.30 -15.31 -7.39
N VAL A 143 6.21 -14.18 -6.68
CA VAL A 143 5.79 -14.15 -5.27
C VAL A 143 4.38 -14.70 -5.12
N ILE A 144 3.41 -14.22 -5.91
CA ILE A 144 2.03 -14.72 -5.94
C ILE A 144 2.00 -16.25 -6.17
N LYS A 145 2.77 -16.76 -7.14
CA LYS A 145 2.84 -18.19 -7.46
C LYS A 145 3.51 -19.00 -6.35
N GLU A 146 4.63 -18.53 -5.80
CA GLU A 146 5.33 -19.20 -4.70
C GLU A 146 4.49 -19.25 -3.42
N LEU A 147 3.84 -18.14 -3.09
CA LEU A 147 2.97 -18.03 -1.93
C LEU A 147 1.69 -18.85 -2.13
N GLY A 148 1.05 -18.73 -3.31
CA GLY A 148 -0.17 -19.46 -3.68
C GLY A 148 0.03 -20.97 -3.82
N GLN A 149 1.16 -21.45 -4.34
CA GLN A 149 1.47 -22.89 -4.42
C GLN A 149 1.69 -23.50 -3.03
N LYS A 150 2.32 -22.75 -2.11
CA LYS A 150 2.43 -23.17 -0.70
C LYS A 150 1.07 -23.18 0.01
N TYR A 151 0.16 -22.30 -0.38
CA TYR A 151 -1.22 -22.26 0.12
C TYR A 151 -2.03 -23.49 -0.33
N LYS A 152 -2.06 -23.80 -1.64
CA LYS A 152 -2.82 -24.94 -2.19
C LYS A 152 -2.39 -26.30 -1.62
N ARG A 153 -1.09 -26.55 -1.47
CA ARG A 153 -0.56 -27.83 -0.92
C ARG A 153 -1.00 -28.12 0.53
N ARG A 154 -1.54 -27.15 1.26
CA ARG A 154 -1.93 -27.27 2.67
C ARG A 154 -3.42 -27.51 2.89
N ILE A 155 -4.27 -27.09 1.95
CA ILE A 155 -5.72 -27.33 2.03
C ILE A 155 -6.02 -28.84 1.96
N ASP A 156 -5.19 -29.60 1.25
CA ASP A 156 -5.44 -31.03 1.05
C ASP A 156 -5.00 -31.93 2.21
N PHE A 157 -4.16 -31.48 3.15
CA PHE A 157 -3.65 -32.33 4.24
C PHE A 157 -3.32 -31.54 5.52
N ILE A 158 -4.07 -31.81 6.59
CA ILE A 158 -3.76 -31.67 8.05
C ILE A 158 -4.16 -30.34 8.75
N PRO A 159 -4.72 -30.39 9.99
CA PRO A 159 -5.27 -29.24 10.72
C PRO A 159 -4.18 -28.33 11.35
N ARG A 160 -4.34 -27.00 11.14
CA ARG A 160 -3.99 -25.88 12.04
C ARG A 160 -2.62 -25.93 12.75
N VAL A 161 -1.52 -25.84 12.00
CA VAL A 161 -0.28 -25.24 12.53
C VAL A 161 0.33 -24.26 11.51
N HIS A 162 0.12 -22.96 11.79
CA HIS A 162 0.32 -21.79 10.94
C HIS A 162 1.79 -21.32 10.84
N HIS A 163 2.70 -22.17 10.34
CA HIS A 163 4.12 -21.81 10.29
C HIS A 163 4.57 -20.98 9.06
N ASN A 164 3.67 -20.42 8.24
CA ASN A 164 4.06 -19.73 7.00
C ASN A 164 3.11 -18.60 6.56
N ASP A 165 2.24 -18.06 7.41
CA ASP A 165 1.22 -17.06 6.99
C ASP A 165 1.83 -15.71 6.55
N TYR A 166 3.11 -15.49 6.85
CA TYR A 166 3.86 -14.30 6.52
C TYR A 166 5.33 -14.60 6.23
N LYS A 167 6.00 -13.66 5.58
CA LYS A 167 7.47 -13.61 5.44
C LYS A 167 7.95 -12.23 5.92
N LYS A 168 9.16 -12.15 6.51
CA LYS A 168 9.80 -10.85 6.72
C LYS A 168 9.99 -10.21 5.35
N TRP A 169 9.53 -8.96 5.19
CA TRP A 169 9.68 -8.24 3.93
C TRP A 169 11.16 -8.05 3.66
N LYS A 170 11.57 -8.36 2.43
CA LYS A 170 12.91 -8.12 1.91
C LYS A 170 12.74 -7.38 0.59
N THR A 171 13.66 -6.47 0.30
CA THR A 171 13.69 -5.67 -0.94
C THR A 171 13.63 -6.53 -2.20
N ASP A 172 14.12 -7.76 -2.14
CA ASP A 172 14.19 -8.66 -3.28
C ASP A 172 12.85 -9.38 -3.50
N GLY A 173 11.96 -8.76 -4.28
CA GLY A 173 10.82 -9.44 -4.92
C GLY A 173 9.43 -9.08 -4.39
N PHE A 174 9.29 -8.34 -3.29
CA PHE A 174 7.99 -8.02 -2.69
C PHE A 174 7.51 -6.61 -3.04
N TRP A 175 7.35 -6.36 -4.35
CA TRP A 175 6.93 -5.06 -4.87
C TRP A 175 5.40 -4.93 -4.93
N SER A 176 4.85 -3.91 -4.26
CA SER A 176 3.51 -3.33 -4.42
C SER A 176 3.16 -2.50 -3.18
N ASN A 177 2.62 -1.29 -3.40
CA ASN A 177 1.97 -0.50 -2.35
C ASN A 177 0.43 -0.52 -2.44
N GLY A 178 -0.11 -1.45 -3.23
CA GLY A 178 -1.52 -1.52 -3.56
C GLY A 178 -2.41 -1.70 -2.33
N ALA A 179 -2.01 -2.53 -1.34
CA ALA A 179 -2.61 -2.46 0.00
C ALA A 179 -1.69 -3.01 1.11
N TYR A 180 -1.78 -2.40 2.28
CA TYR A 180 -1.02 -2.78 3.48
C TYR A 180 -1.74 -2.41 4.78
N LEU A 181 -1.42 -3.14 5.85
CA LEU A 181 -1.87 -2.87 7.20
C LEU A 181 -0.74 -2.24 8.02
N LEU A 182 -1.09 -1.17 8.75
CA LEU A 182 -0.22 -0.53 9.74
C LEU A 182 -0.83 -0.64 11.14
N ASN A 183 0.03 -0.74 12.15
CA ASN A 183 -0.34 -0.46 13.53
C ASN A 183 0.09 0.95 13.97
N ARG A 184 -0.38 1.35 15.14
CA ARG A 184 -0.10 2.66 15.76
C ARG A 184 1.40 2.97 15.81
N LYS A 185 2.20 2.00 16.24
CA LYS A 185 3.65 2.13 16.36
C LYS A 185 4.33 2.37 15.00
N GLY A 186 3.90 1.64 13.96
CA GLY A 186 4.37 1.84 12.59
C GLY A 186 4.01 3.22 12.05
N MET A 187 2.77 3.66 12.25
CA MET A 187 2.34 5.02 11.90
C MET A 187 3.15 6.08 12.65
N GLU A 188 3.35 5.92 13.95
CA GLU A 188 4.13 6.85 14.78
C GLU A 188 5.58 6.95 14.32
N LYS A 189 6.23 5.84 13.97
CA LYS A 189 7.60 5.84 13.43
C LYS A 189 7.70 6.66 12.15
N ILE A 190 6.75 6.49 11.22
CA ILE A 190 6.71 7.28 9.99
C ILE A 190 6.46 8.74 10.31
N VAL A 191 5.47 9.05 11.15
CA VAL A 191 5.17 10.44 11.52
C VAL A 191 6.39 11.10 12.17
N LYS A 192 7.10 10.40 13.06
CA LYS A 192 8.32 10.90 13.67
C LYS A 192 9.48 11.03 12.68
N ASN A 193 9.70 10.07 11.79
CA ASN A 193 10.87 10.14 10.91
C ASN A 193 10.66 11.12 9.75
N GLU A 194 9.43 11.19 9.22
CA GLU A 194 9.13 11.94 8.01
C GLU A 194 8.58 13.34 8.29
N PHE A 195 8.04 13.58 9.49
CA PHE A 195 7.42 14.86 9.86
C PHE A 195 8.03 15.49 11.12
N LYS A 196 8.94 14.82 11.84
CA LYS A 196 9.72 15.43 12.93
C LYS A 196 11.10 15.85 12.40
N ASP A 197 11.63 16.93 12.94
CA ASP A 197 12.96 17.47 12.61
C ASP A 197 13.15 17.95 11.15
N ASN A 198 12.06 18.20 10.40
CA ASN A 198 12.02 18.92 9.11
C ASN A 198 12.82 18.30 7.95
N ILE A 199 13.12 17.01 8.02
CA ILE A 199 14.09 16.36 7.13
C ILE A 199 13.54 15.02 6.64
N VAL A 200 12.74 15.06 5.57
CA VAL A 200 12.58 13.87 4.74
C VAL A 200 13.85 13.67 3.95
N ASN A 201 14.64 12.67 4.35
CA ASN A 201 15.83 12.31 3.61
C ASN A 201 15.51 11.30 2.49
N LEU A 202 15.23 11.81 1.28
CA LEU A 202 15.19 10.96 0.09
C LEU A 202 16.59 10.53 -0.39
N GLU A 203 17.70 10.92 0.26
CA GLU A 203 19.07 10.59 -0.19
C GLU A 203 19.35 9.09 -0.21
N ASP A 204 18.55 8.29 0.48
CA ASP A 204 18.79 6.86 0.64
C ASP A 204 17.87 5.98 -0.23
N THR A 205 17.37 6.51 -1.35
CA THR A 205 16.74 5.66 -2.37
C THR A 205 17.72 5.42 -3.49
N THR A 206 18.16 4.18 -3.59
CA THR A 206 18.99 3.58 -4.63
C THR A 206 18.40 3.77 -6.04
N ASN A 207 18.24 4.98 -6.58
CA ASN A 207 17.53 5.25 -7.85
C ASN A 207 16.10 4.64 -7.97
N ILE A 208 15.55 4.03 -6.91
CA ILE A 208 14.25 3.34 -6.87
C ILE A 208 13.28 4.24 -6.11
N PHE A 209 12.42 4.93 -6.86
CA PHE A 209 11.37 5.78 -6.31
C PHE A 209 10.07 5.00 -6.24
N GLU A 210 10.01 3.95 -5.42
CA GLU A 210 8.79 3.15 -5.25
C GLU A 210 8.27 3.33 -3.81
N ALA A 211 6.98 3.58 -3.67
CA ALA A 211 6.38 3.99 -2.39
C ALA A 211 6.48 2.90 -1.31
N ASP A 212 6.41 1.63 -1.71
CA ASP A 212 6.65 0.49 -0.82
C ASP A 212 8.09 0.45 -0.31
N HIS A 213 9.09 0.60 -1.19
CA HIS A 213 10.48 0.66 -0.76
C HIS A 213 10.73 1.81 0.22
N TYR A 214 10.14 2.98 -0.04
CA TYR A 214 10.27 4.14 0.82
C TYR A 214 9.68 3.93 2.21
N ILE A 215 8.45 3.41 2.28
CA ILE A 215 7.70 3.28 3.54
C ILE A 215 8.19 2.09 4.37
N TYR A 216 8.56 0.98 3.73
CA TYR A 216 8.73 -0.30 4.41
C TYR A 216 10.13 -0.46 4.99
N LYS A 217 11.16 0.17 4.36
CA LYS A 217 12.57 -0.01 4.76
C LYS A 217 12.87 0.42 6.20
N HIS A 218 12.10 1.36 6.72
CA HIS A 218 12.28 1.92 8.08
C HIS A 218 11.45 1.21 9.14
N LEU A 219 10.72 0.17 8.74
CA LEU A 219 9.74 -0.51 9.57
C LEU A 219 10.05 -2.01 9.70
N ASN A 220 9.55 -2.63 10.76
CA ASN A 220 9.46 -4.08 10.87
C ASN A 220 8.38 -4.58 9.93
N ALA A 221 8.74 -4.68 8.65
CA ALA A 221 7.86 -5.03 7.57
C ALA A 221 7.75 -6.55 7.37
N TYR A 222 6.53 -7.00 7.13
CA TYR A 222 6.18 -8.38 6.77
C TYR A 222 5.27 -8.40 5.55
N THR A 223 5.21 -9.51 4.84
CA THR A 223 4.26 -9.73 3.73
C THR A 223 3.44 -10.97 4.04
N LEU A 224 2.11 -10.87 3.93
CA LEU A 224 1.24 -12.03 4.04
C LEU A 224 1.42 -12.97 2.85
N THR A 225 1.30 -14.27 3.13
CA THR A 225 1.37 -15.30 2.08
C THR A 225 0.02 -15.62 1.45
N GLY A 226 -1.07 -15.20 2.08
CA GLY A 226 -2.41 -15.25 1.49
C GLY A 226 -2.67 -14.04 0.60
N ILE A 227 -3.42 -14.25 -0.48
CA ILE A 227 -3.94 -13.16 -1.32
C ILE A 227 -5.35 -12.85 -0.83
N PHE A 228 -5.47 -11.72 -0.14
CA PHE A 228 -6.73 -11.26 0.47
C PHE A 228 -7.34 -10.08 -0.28
N ILE A 229 -6.50 -9.27 -0.94
CA ILE A 229 -6.87 -8.16 -1.79
C ILE A 229 -6.17 -8.38 -3.13
N THR A 230 -6.90 -8.26 -4.23
CA THR A 230 -6.35 -8.44 -5.59
C THR A 230 -6.30 -7.11 -6.32
N LEU A 231 -5.42 -6.98 -7.31
CA LEU A 231 -5.39 -5.80 -8.16
C LEU A 231 -6.42 -5.94 -9.27
N LYS A 232 -7.13 -4.85 -9.54
CA LYS A 232 -8.02 -4.72 -10.69
C LYS A 232 -7.31 -3.95 -11.80
N LEU A 233 -7.34 -4.53 -12.99
CA LEU A 233 -6.84 -3.85 -14.18
C LEU A 233 -7.74 -2.67 -14.53
N PHE A 234 -7.23 -1.47 -14.28
CA PHE A 234 -7.72 -0.23 -14.87
C PHE A 234 -6.68 0.32 -15.84
N GLN A 235 -7.10 1.04 -16.88
CA GLN A 235 -6.17 1.81 -17.70
C GLN A 235 -5.44 2.81 -16.79
N SER A 236 -4.09 2.81 -16.81
CA SER A 236 -3.27 3.67 -15.95
C SER A 236 -3.64 5.14 -16.17
N THR A 237 -4.14 5.80 -15.11
CA THR A 237 -4.39 7.25 -15.11
C THR A 237 -3.11 8.05 -14.88
N ILE A 238 -1.99 7.36 -14.64
CA ILE A 238 -0.67 7.89 -14.29
C ILE A 238 0.35 7.49 -15.39
N GLY A 239 -0.05 7.48 -16.66
CA GLY A 239 0.84 7.39 -17.83
C GLY A 239 0.92 6.00 -18.48
N GLU A 240 1.13 6.00 -19.79
CA GLU A 240 0.97 4.88 -20.74
C GLU A 240 1.99 3.73 -20.65
N LYS A 241 2.69 3.52 -19.52
CA LYS A 241 3.74 2.50 -19.47
C LYS A 241 3.68 1.51 -18.32
N HIS A 242 2.49 1.00 -18.04
CA HIS A 242 2.35 -0.36 -17.55
C HIS A 242 1.19 -1.04 -18.28
N MET A 243 1.47 -1.56 -19.48
CA MET A 243 0.69 -2.67 -20.01
C MET A 243 0.94 -3.85 -19.07
N PHE A 244 0.09 -3.99 -18.07
CA PHE A 244 0.09 -5.14 -17.20
C PHE A 244 -0.24 -6.36 -18.04
N GLU A 245 0.71 -7.30 -18.16
CA GLU A 245 0.37 -8.65 -18.59
C GLU A 245 -0.66 -9.19 -17.59
N ALA A 246 -1.87 -9.38 -18.11
CA ALA A 246 -3.03 -9.78 -17.35
C ALA A 246 -2.69 -10.94 -16.42
N ILE A 247 -3.14 -10.85 -15.17
CA ILE A 247 -3.45 -12.06 -14.42
C ILE A 247 -4.59 -12.68 -15.20
N ASP A 248 -4.27 -13.72 -15.97
CA ASP A 248 -5.25 -14.55 -16.64
C ASP A 248 -6.34 -14.89 -15.62
N SER A 249 -7.58 -14.54 -15.92
CA SER A 249 -8.73 -14.89 -15.08
C SER A 249 -8.83 -16.41 -14.90
N ASN A 250 -8.13 -17.20 -15.74
CA ASN A 250 -7.97 -18.63 -15.56
C ASN A 250 -7.03 -19.05 -14.43
N LEU A 251 -6.17 -18.17 -13.90
CA LEU A 251 -5.46 -18.47 -12.65
C LEU A 251 -6.43 -18.51 -11.47
N PHE A 252 -7.51 -17.70 -11.53
CA PHE A 252 -8.58 -17.64 -10.53
C PHE A 252 -9.70 -18.68 -10.73
N SER A 253 -9.85 -19.26 -11.93
CA SER A 253 -10.85 -20.31 -12.21
C SER A 253 -10.53 -21.67 -11.58
N PHE A 254 -9.35 -21.80 -10.94
CA PHE A 254 -8.94 -22.97 -10.16
C PHE A 254 -8.69 -22.64 -8.68
N PHE A 255 -9.29 -21.57 -8.13
CA PHE A 255 -9.35 -21.28 -6.69
C PHE A 255 -10.76 -21.44 -6.15
#